data_AF-A0A8T1VAG7-F1
#
_entry.id   AF-A0A8T1VAG7-F1
#
_cell.length_a   1.000
_cell.length_b   1.000
_cell.length_c   1.000
_cell.angle_alpha   90.00
_cell.angle_beta   90.00
_cell.angle_gamma   90.00
#
_symmetry.space_group_name_H-M   'P 1'
#
loop_
_entity.id
_entity.type
_entity.pdbx_description
1 polymer ?
#
loop_
_entity_poly.entity_id
_entity_poly.type
_entity_poly.pdbx_seq_one_letter_code
_entity_poly.pdbx_strand_id
1 'polypeptide(L)'
;MRTTTTTCLMDDSDPGLAVTPFLGSAATKKAFEDFSSGICQDSVFDQAGFSIFPSKETIDMCDGILYRQCFLPAGNITGICYNTRFQVLSCLPDVNYIELRRAEIRKGIGPKCDVVEEK
;
A
#
# COMPACT_ATOMS: atom_id res chain seq x y z
N MET A 1 20.24 -15.93 4.16
CA MET A 1 18.93 -15.45 4.64
C MET A 1 19.20 -14.56 5.84
N ARG A 2 19.01 -13.25 5.69
CA ARG A 2 19.17 -12.29 6.79
C ARG A 2 17.81 -12.26 7.50
N THR A 3 17.67 -12.98 8.60
CA THR A 3 16.51 -12.85 9.49
C THR A 3 16.70 -11.56 10.28
N THR A 4 16.34 -10.43 9.68
CA THR A 4 16.11 -9.21 10.43
C THR A 4 14.81 -9.41 11.19
N THR A 5 14.91 -9.50 12.51
CA THR A 5 13.76 -9.44 13.41
C THR A 5 13.10 -8.09 13.18
N THR A 6 12.01 -8.04 12.40
CA THR A 6 11.34 -6.77 12.09
C THR A 6 10.63 -6.27 13.33
N THR A 7 11.24 -5.28 14.00
CA THR A 7 10.68 -4.67 15.20
C THR A 7 9.72 -3.56 14.78
N CYS A 8 8.46 -3.67 15.20
CA CYS A 8 7.38 -2.71 14.89
C CYS A 8 7.59 -1.29 15.44
N LEU A 9 8.64 -1.12 16.24
CA LEU A 9 8.89 0.05 17.04
C LEU A 9 10.35 0.42 16.90
N MET A 10 10.65 1.27 15.93
CA MET A 10 11.85 2.08 15.96
C MET A 10 11.44 3.47 16.40
N ASP A 11 12.23 4.08 17.28
CA ASP A 11 12.09 5.51 17.52
C ASP A 11 12.57 6.22 16.24
N ASP A 12 11.70 6.99 15.60
CA ASP A 12 12.03 7.74 14.38
C ASP A 12 13.18 8.75 14.62
N SER A 13 13.45 9.08 15.89
CA SER A 13 14.52 9.96 16.34
C SER A 13 15.84 9.22 16.62
N ASP A 14 15.77 7.95 17.04
CA ASP A 14 16.93 7.09 17.31
C ASP A 14 16.62 5.61 16.99
N PRO A 15 16.98 5.13 15.79
CA PRO A 15 16.74 3.75 15.36
C PRO A 15 17.44 2.68 16.22
N GLY A 16 18.38 3.07 17.10
CA GLY A 16 19.09 2.17 18.00
C GLY A 16 18.37 1.90 19.32
N LEU A 17 17.30 2.65 19.63
CA LEU A 17 16.55 2.55 20.88
C LEU A 17 15.33 1.63 20.70
N ALA A 18 15.36 0.49 21.39
CA ALA A 18 14.22 -0.41 21.44
C ALA A 18 13.08 0.22 22.26
N VAL A 19 12.01 0.67 21.59
CA VAL A 19 10.80 1.11 22.30
C VAL A 19 10.06 -0.14 22.75
N THR A 20 9.85 -0.29 24.05
CA THR A 20 8.99 -1.36 24.58
C THR A 20 7.52 -1.00 24.34
N PRO A 21 6.74 -1.81 23.59
CA PRO A 21 5.33 -1.54 23.38
C PRO A 21 4.54 -1.59 24.69
N PHE A 22 3.62 -0.65 24.89
CA PHE A 22 2.61 -0.80 25.93
C PHE A 22 1.55 -1.80 25.47
N LEU A 23 1.65 -3.05 25.97
CA LEU A 23 0.75 -4.13 25.58
C LEU A 23 -0.56 -4.16 26.41
N GLY A 24 -0.65 -3.40 27.51
CA GLY A 24 -1.88 -3.22 28.30
C GLY A 24 -2.37 -4.43 29.11
N SER A 25 -2.13 -5.67 28.67
CA SER A 25 -2.47 -6.90 29.41
C SER A 25 -1.63 -8.10 28.99
N ALA A 26 -1.59 -9.15 29.83
CA ALA A 26 -0.94 -10.43 29.50
C ALA A 26 -1.61 -11.12 28.30
N ALA A 27 -2.92 -10.98 28.13
CA ALA A 27 -3.65 -11.54 27.00
C ALA A 27 -3.24 -10.88 25.68
N THR A 28 -3.11 -9.55 25.67
CA THR A 28 -2.61 -8.80 24.51
C THR A 28 -1.19 -9.23 24.16
N LYS A 29 -0.30 -9.35 25.15
CA LYS A 29 1.07 -9.83 24.92
C LYS A 29 1.09 -11.20 24.23
N LYS A 30 0.29 -12.15 24.73
CA LYS A 30 0.19 -13.48 24.13
C LYS A 30 -0.33 -13.43 22.69
N ALA A 31 -1.32 -12.58 22.39
CA ALA A 31 -1.80 -12.42 21.02
C ALA A 31 -0.68 -11.92 20.08
N PHE A 32 0.12 -10.94 20.49
CA PHE A 32 1.27 -10.49 19.69
C PHE A 32 2.31 -11.60 19.45
N GLU A 33 2.57 -12.44 20.45
CA GLU A 33 3.47 -13.59 20.32
C GLU A 33 2.91 -14.63 19.33
N ASP A 34 1.62 -14.96 19.44
CA ASP A 34 0.93 -15.92 18.58
C ASP A 34 0.94 -15.48 17.10
N PHE A 35 0.83 -14.17 16.84
CA PHE A 35 0.84 -13.58 15.49
C PHE A 35 2.20 -13.00 15.08
N SER A 36 3.27 -13.28 15.83
CA SER A 36 4.61 -12.69 15.60
C SER A 36 5.14 -12.83 14.17
N SER A 37 4.77 -13.91 13.47
CA SER A 37 5.16 -14.14 12.07
C SER A 37 4.38 -13.31 11.04
N GLY A 38 3.18 -12.83 11.38
CA GLY A 38 2.30 -12.08 10.48
C GLY A 38 2.20 -10.59 10.77
N ILE A 39 2.72 -10.14 11.91
CA ILE A 39 2.81 -8.72 12.25
C ILE A 39 4.10 -8.12 11.71
N CYS A 40 4.06 -6.83 11.40
CA CYS A 40 5.24 -6.02 11.05
C CYS A 40 6.07 -6.62 9.92
N GLN A 41 5.40 -7.29 8.99
CA GLN A 41 6.03 -7.72 7.75
C GLN A 41 6.35 -6.50 6.90
N ASP A 42 7.51 -6.52 6.27
CA ASP A 42 7.84 -5.55 5.23
C ASP A 42 6.79 -5.65 4.13
N SER A 43 6.06 -4.57 3.94
CA SER A 43 5.22 -4.40 2.79
C SER A 43 6.08 -4.13 1.55
N VAL A 44 5.58 -4.51 0.38
CA VAL A 44 6.11 -4.00 -0.89
C VAL A 44 6.18 -2.46 -0.90
N PHE A 45 5.31 -1.79 -0.15
CA PHE A 45 5.33 -0.34 0.02
C PHE A 45 6.49 0.15 0.89
N ASP A 46 6.93 -0.66 1.87
CA ASP A 46 8.06 -0.31 2.74
C ASP A 46 9.39 -0.45 1.98
N GLN A 47 9.46 -1.39 1.03
CA GLN A 47 10.65 -1.66 0.22
C GLN A 47 10.78 -0.75 -1.01
N ALA A 48 9.66 -0.28 -1.55
CA ALA A 48 9.68 0.35 -2.87
C ALA A 48 9.95 1.86 -2.88
N GLY A 49 10.18 2.46 -1.71
CA GLY A 49 10.57 3.87 -1.60
C GLY A 49 9.51 4.85 -2.11
N PHE A 50 8.26 4.40 -2.24
CA PHE A 50 7.13 5.23 -2.64
C PHE A 50 6.00 5.09 -1.61
N SER A 51 5.33 6.21 -1.34
CA SER A 51 4.20 6.25 -0.41
C SER A 51 2.91 5.87 -1.14
N ILE A 52 2.08 5.05 -0.51
CA ILE A 52 0.68 4.84 -0.94
C ILE A 52 -0.25 5.96 -0.50
N PHE A 53 0.23 6.88 0.34
CA PHE A 53 -0.54 8.06 0.68
C PHE A 53 -0.53 9.04 -0.48
N PRO A 54 -1.69 9.61 -0.84
CA PRO A 54 -1.77 10.57 -1.93
C PRO A 54 -0.81 11.75 -1.71
N SER A 55 0.10 11.95 -2.66
CA SER A 55 0.85 13.20 -2.82
C SER A 55 0.23 14.04 -3.93
N LYS A 56 0.57 15.34 -3.98
CA LYS A 56 0.12 16.23 -5.07
C LYS A 56 0.47 15.66 -6.44
N GLU A 57 1.69 15.16 -6.61
CA GLU A 57 2.18 14.57 -7.86
C GLU A 57 1.33 13.37 -8.27
N THR A 58 1.04 12.45 -7.34
CA THR A 58 0.23 11.26 -7.63
C THR A 58 -1.24 11.56 -7.91
N ILE A 59 -1.78 12.65 -7.35
CA ILE A 59 -3.14 13.13 -7.62
C ILE A 59 -3.20 13.77 -9.00
N ASP A 60 -2.24 14.64 -9.31
CA ASP A 60 -2.18 15.37 -10.58
C ASP A 60 -2.01 14.40 -11.78
N MET A 61 -1.33 13.27 -11.61
CA MET A 61 -1.23 12.21 -12.64
C MET A 61 -2.59 11.66 -13.08
N CYS A 62 -3.58 11.68 -12.19
CA CYS A 62 -4.87 11.08 -12.45
C CYS A 62 -5.83 12.00 -13.20
N ASP A 63 -5.66 13.32 -13.09
CA ASP A 63 -6.54 14.32 -13.71
C ASP A 63 -8.04 14.04 -13.47
N GLY A 64 -8.37 13.47 -12.31
CA GLY A 64 -9.74 13.09 -11.96
C GLY A 64 -10.31 11.84 -12.66
N ILE A 65 -9.53 11.12 -13.48
CA ILE A 65 -10.01 9.95 -14.23
C ILE A 65 -9.76 8.66 -13.47
N LEU A 66 -10.85 8.02 -13.03
CA LEU A 66 -10.81 6.73 -12.34
C LEU A 66 -10.28 5.63 -13.27
N TYR A 67 -9.46 4.74 -12.72
CA TYR A 67 -8.80 3.60 -13.37
C TYR A 67 -7.75 3.92 -14.44
N ARG A 68 -7.52 5.20 -14.77
CA ARG A 68 -6.44 5.62 -15.67
C ARG A 68 -5.11 4.96 -15.30
N GLN A 69 -4.40 4.40 -16.27
CA GLN A 69 -3.04 3.92 -16.08
C GLN A 69 -2.12 5.11 -15.71
N CYS A 70 -1.37 4.96 -14.62
CA CYS A 70 -0.45 5.97 -14.13
C CYS A 70 0.94 5.36 -13.90
N PHE A 71 1.96 6.22 -13.80
CA PHE A 71 3.34 5.79 -13.72
C PHE A 71 4.09 6.52 -12.61
N LEU A 72 4.70 5.76 -11.71
CA LEU A 72 5.56 6.32 -10.67
C LEU A 72 7.02 6.33 -11.17
N PRO A 73 7.65 7.52 -11.30
CA PRO A 73 9.02 7.63 -11.80
C PRO A 73 10.04 6.90 -10.94
N ALA A 74 9.82 6.89 -9.62
CA ALA A 74 10.62 6.11 -8.69
C ALA A 74 10.30 4.62 -8.87
N GLY A 75 11.23 3.86 -9.45
CA GLY A 75 11.13 2.40 -9.60
C GLY A 75 10.50 1.91 -10.90
N ASN A 76 10.11 2.78 -11.84
CA ASN A 76 9.45 2.42 -13.09
C ASN A 76 8.19 1.57 -12.90
N ILE A 77 7.36 1.92 -11.93
CA ILE A 77 6.22 1.11 -11.52
C ILE A 77 4.94 1.67 -12.13
N THR A 78 4.16 0.79 -12.74
CA THR A 78 2.84 1.11 -13.29
C THR A 78 1.77 0.90 -12.22
N GLY A 79 0.84 1.84 -12.14
CA GLY A 79 -0.34 1.78 -11.30
C GLY A 79 -1.61 2.12 -12.04
N ILE A 80 -2.71 2.21 -11.29
CA ILE A 80 -3.98 2.76 -11.76
C ILE A 80 -4.45 3.86 -10.82
N CYS A 81 -5.18 4.82 -11.36
CA CYS A 81 -5.83 5.86 -10.57
C CYS A 81 -7.00 5.27 -9.79
N TYR A 82 -6.90 5.21 -8.47
CA TYR A 82 -7.89 4.54 -7.63
C TYR A 82 -8.07 5.26 -6.28
N ASN A 83 -9.28 5.25 -5.73
CA ASN A 83 -9.59 5.84 -4.43
C ASN A 83 -9.46 4.81 -3.30
N THR A 84 -8.23 4.61 -2.80
CA THR A 84 -8.03 3.73 -1.65
C THR A 84 -8.74 4.29 -0.42
N ARG A 85 -9.57 3.48 0.24
CA ARG A 85 -10.24 3.84 1.51
C ARG A 85 -11.03 5.16 1.42
N PHE A 86 -11.67 5.42 0.28
CA PHE A 86 -12.42 6.66 0.01
C PHE A 86 -11.59 7.95 0.09
N GLN A 87 -10.26 7.85 -0.05
CA GLN A 87 -9.40 9.02 -0.19
C GLN A 87 -9.55 9.68 -1.57
N VAL A 88 -8.85 10.80 -1.77
CA VAL A 88 -8.72 11.44 -3.08
C VAL A 88 -8.16 10.46 -4.12
N LEU A 89 -8.56 10.63 -5.37
CA LEU A 89 -8.03 9.84 -6.48
C LEU A 89 -6.53 10.12 -6.66
N SER A 90 -5.73 9.07 -6.60
CA SER A 90 -4.28 9.16 -6.82
C SER A 90 -3.76 7.91 -7.50
N CYS A 91 -2.54 7.99 -8.03
CA CYS A 91 -1.87 6.85 -8.62
C CYS A 91 -1.58 5.78 -7.57
N LEU A 92 -2.15 4.58 -7.76
CA LEU A 92 -1.97 3.44 -6.88
C LEU A 92 -1.21 2.31 -7.61
N PRO A 93 0.06 2.05 -7.26
CA PRO A 93 0.89 0.99 -7.85
C PRO A 93 0.71 -0.36 -7.14
N ASP A 94 -0.53 -0.80 -6.94
CA ASP A 94 -0.83 -2.07 -6.28
C ASP A 94 -1.41 -3.09 -7.27
N VAL A 95 -0.67 -4.18 -7.48
CA VAL A 95 -1.04 -5.26 -8.41
C VAL A 95 -2.39 -5.87 -8.04
N ASN A 96 -2.75 -5.95 -6.76
CA ASN A 96 -4.02 -6.53 -6.34
C ASN A 96 -5.21 -5.68 -6.80
N TYR A 97 -5.08 -4.35 -6.78
CA TYR A 97 -6.13 -3.45 -7.25
C TYR A 97 -6.23 -3.46 -8.78
N ILE A 98 -5.12 -3.60 -9.49
CA ILE A 98 -5.09 -3.76 -10.95
C ILE A 98 -5.82 -5.06 -11.34
N GLU A 99 -5.49 -6.18 -10.70
CA GLU A 99 -6.13 -7.47 -10.97
C GLU A 99 -7.60 -7.50 -10.54
N LEU A 100 -7.96 -6.82 -9.45
CA LEU A 100 -9.34 -6.61 -9.04
C LEU A 100 -10.12 -5.90 -10.15
N ARG A 101 -9.61 -4.77 -10.66
CA ARG A 101 -10.27 -4.02 -11.74
C ARG A 101 -10.43 -4.87 -13.00
N ARG A 102 -9.40 -5.61 -13.40
CA ARG A 102 -9.47 -6.57 -14.53
C ARG A 102 -10.54 -7.64 -14.33
N ALA A 103 -10.75 -8.11 -13.10
CA ALA A 103 -11.80 -9.07 -12.77
C ALA A 103 -13.21 -8.44 -12.83
N GLU A 104 -13.37 -7.20 -12.36
CA GLU A 104 -14.63 -6.45 -12.45
C GLU A 104 -15.06 -6.24 -13.91
N ILE A 105 -14.12 -5.84 -14.79
CA ILE A 105 -14.38 -5.66 -16.22
C ILE A 105 -14.88 -6.96 -16.85
N ARG A 106 -14.20 -8.08 -16.61
CA ARG A 106 -14.59 -9.39 -17.15
C ARG A 106 -15.99 -9.83 -16.69
N LYS A 107 -16.41 -9.40 -15.51
CA LYS A 107 -17.74 -9.71 -14.95
C LYS A 107 -18.79 -8.65 -15.26
N GLY A 108 -18.43 -7.54 -15.92
CA GLY A 108 -19.33 -6.43 -16.20
C GLY A 108 -19.79 -5.69 -14.93
N ILE A 109 -18.95 -5.63 -13.90
CA ILE A 109 -19.25 -4.99 -12.62
C ILE A 109 -18.69 -3.56 -12.61
N GLY A 110 -19.48 -2.61 -12.11
CA GLY A 110 -19.07 -1.23 -11.96
C GLY A 110 -19.03 -0.46 -13.29
N PRO A 111 -18.24 0.63 -13.36
CA PRO A 111 -18.09 1.42 -14.58
C PRO A 111 -17.51 0.59 -15.73
N LYS A 112 -17.98 0.86 -16.95
CA LYS A 112 -17.44 0.26 -18.17
C LYS A 112 -15.95 0.61 -18.32
N CYS A 113 -15.19 -0.33 -18.88
CA CYS A 113 -13.78 -0.11 -19.18
C CYS A 113 -13.62 1.01 -20.22
N ASP A 114 -12.81 2.02 -19.90
CA ASP A 114 -12.33 2.98 -20.87
C ASP A 114 -10.98 2.50 -21.45
N VAL A 115 -10.98 1.99 -22.67
CA VAL A 115 -9.78 1.42 -23.31
C VAL A 115 -8.68 2.45 -23.62
N VAL A 116 -9.00 3.75 -23.59
CA VAL A 116 -8.01 4.82 -23.82
C VAL A 116 -7.23 5.09 -22.53
N GLU A 117 -7.93 5.06 -21.41
CA GLU A 117 -7.41 5.40 -20.09
C GLU A 117 -6.92 4.16 -19.32
N GLU A 118 -7.61 3.03 -19.42
CA GLU A 118 -7.34 1.75 -18.75
C GLU A 118 -6.56 0.80 -19.68
N LYS A 119 -5.23 0.90 -19.68
CA LYS A 119 -4.30 0.10 -20.50
C LYS A 119 -3.60 -1.00 -19.71
#